data_AF-A0A536VCE2-F1
#
_entry.id   AF-A0A536VCE2-F1
#
_cell.length_a   1.000
_cell.length_b   1.000
_cell.length_c   1.000
_cell.angle_alpha   90.00
_cell.angle_beta   90.00
_cell.angle_gamma   90.00
#
_symmetry.space_group_name_H-M   'P 1'
#
loop_
_entity.id
_entity.type
_entity.pdbx_description
1 polymer ?
#
loop_
_entity_poly.entity_id
_entity_poly.type
_entity_poly.pdbx_seq_one_letter_code
_entity_poly.pdbx_strand_id
1 'polypeptide(L)'
;MFSALHLIVAAIAAWLTIGALALVSVRDSARVIRLLFIIGTGVGLLLAVVAFMAIGQIAQSIVLPLGLPDLPFHLRLDSLSAFFLLLLGVTAAGISIFSAGYFRDSEGSAPGLLCLQYHTFLAAMALVLIADDAYVFMVAWESMALASYFLVTTDHRIAEVRRAGFLYLLIAHIGAIAILLCFGVLQGGSGDYSFGSMRSVILPGAWGSIAFLLALFGFGAKAGLLPLHIWLPEAHPAAPSPVSALMSGVMLKTAIYGLLRVTFDLLNGQLWWWGVVALVLGLVSALFGVIFATVQTDMKRLLAYSSIENIGIIVAGIGLTILFKSYDKTLLAALTLTATLYHALNHAVFKSLLFLATGSVLHATKERS
;
A
#
# COMPACT_ATOMS: atom_id res chain seq x y z
N MET A 1 -14.88 18.04 20.29
CA MET A 1 -14.75 17.90 18.82
C MET A 1 -13.98 16.63 18.52
N PHE A 2 -14.44 15.79 17.60
CA PHE A 2 -13.66 14.64 17.15
C PHE A 2 -12.40 15.13 16.43
N SER A 3 -11.23 14.57 16.78
CA SER A 3 -9.99 14.89 16.05
C SER A 3 -9.99 14.20 14.67
N ALA A 4 -9.13 14.67 13.76
CA ALA A 4 -8.98 14.04 12.44
C ALA A 4 -8.63 12.55 12.55
N LEU A 5 -7.79 12.16 13.50
CA LEU A 5 -7.45 10.76 13.77
C LEU A 5 -8.68 9.93 14.18
N HIS A 6 -9.60 10.47 15.00
CA HIS A 6 -10.85 9.77 15.34
C HIS A 6 -11.73 9.54 14.10
N LEU A 7 -11.82 10.51 13.20
CA LEU A 7 -12.58 10.38 11.95
C LEU A 7 -11.95 9.34 11.00
N ILE A 8 -10.62 9.25 10.96
CA ILE A 8 -9.93 8.21 10.17
C ILE A 8 -10.19 6.82 10.75
N VAL A 9 -10.12 6.66 12.08
CA VAL A 9 -10.48 5.38 12.73
C VAL A 9 -11.94 5.02 12.48
N ALA A 10 -12.85 6.00 12.51
CA ALA A 10 -14.25 5.77 12.14
C ALA A 10 -14.41 5.36 10.67
N ALA A 11 -13.61 5.91 9.75
CA ALA A 11 -13.61 5.50 8.34
C ALA A 11 -13.11 4.05 8.15
N ILE A 12 -12.06 3.64 8.88
CA ILE A 12 -11.57 2.25 8.91
C ILE A 12 -12.66 1.32 9.42
N ALA A 13 -13.30 1.66 10.54
CA ALA A 13 -14.42 0.89 11.09
C ALA A 13 -15.59 0.83 10.10
N ALA A 14 -15.91 1.94 9.43
CA ALA A 14 -16.97 1.99 8.43
C ALA A 14 -16.69 1.00 7.29
N TRP A 15 -15.47 0.96 6.72
CA TRP A 15 -15.13 -0.04 5.71
C TRP A 15 -15.26 -1.49 6.21
N LEU A 16 -14.81 -1.80 7.42
CA LEU A 16 -14.99 -3.13 8.00
C LEU A 16 -16.47 -3.49 8.18
N THR A 17 -17.29 -2.55 8.66
CA THR A 17 -18.74 -2.78 8.80
C THR A 17 -19.44 -2.96 7.46
N ILE A 18 -19.08 -2.20 6.43
CA ILE A 18 -19.58 -2.36 5.05
C ILE A 18 -19.27 -3.78 4.56
N GLY A 19 -18.03 -4.24 4.76
CA GLY A 19 -17.62 -5.59 4.41
C GLY A 19 -18.40 -6.67 5.16
N ALA A 20 -18.60 -6.52 6.48
CA ALA A 20 -19.35 -7.48 7.29
C ALA A 20 -20.84 -7.54 6.91
N LEU A 21 -21.47 -6.40 6.63
CA LEU A 21 -22.86 -6.32 6.16
C LEU A 21 -23.04 -7.02 4.81
N ALA A 22 -22.02 -7.02 3.96
CA ALA A 22 -22.05 -7.71 2.67
C ALA A 22 -22.17 -9.24 2.81
N LEU A 23 -21.62 -9.83 3.87
CA LEU A 23 -21.74 -11.28 4.12
C LEU A 23 -23.16 -11.70 4.54
N VAL A 24 -23.85 -10.85 5.29
CA VAL A 24 -25.19 -11.15 5.85
C VAL A 24 -26.30 -10.96 4.80
N SER A 25 -26.01 -10.23 3.73
CA SER A 25 -26.99 -9.86 2.69
C SER A 25 -27.22 -10.98 1.66
N VAL A 26 -27.93 -12.04 2.06
CA VAL A 26 -28.09 -13.30 1.27
C VAL A 26 -29.22 -13.25 0.22
N ARG A 27 -30.18 -12.32 0.32
CA ARG A 27 -31.46 -12.41 -0.43
C ARG A 27 -31.68 -11.40 -1.58
N ASP A 28 -30.95 -10.29 -1.64
CA ASP A 28 -31.10 -9.26 -2.71
C ASP A 28 -29.73 -8.72 -3.15
N SER A 29 -28.80 -9.66 -3.38
CA SER A 29 -27.35 -9.48 -3.24
C SER A 29 -26.78 -8.39 -4.14
N ALA A 30 -27.21 -8.26 -5.39
CA ALA A 30 -26.58 -7.34 -6.34
C ALA A 30 -26.84 -5.86 -6.03
N ARG A 31 -28.07 -5.49 -5.63
CA ARG A 31 -28.43 -4.10 -5.32
C ARG A 31 -27.81 -3.63 -4.02
N VAL A 32 -27.85 -4.47 -2.98
CA VAL A 32 -27.26 -4.18 -1.68
C VAL A 32 -25.76 -4.02 -1.81
N ILE A 33 -25.07 -4.92 -2.53
CA ILE A 33 -23.62 -4.86 -2.70
C ILE A 33 -23.20 -3.63 -3.51
N ARG A 34 -23.97 -3.26 -4.55
CA ARG A 34 -23.76 -2.00 -5.26
C ARG A 34 -23.87 -0.80 -4.32
N LEU A 35 -24.90 -0.76 -3.48
CA LEU A 35 -25.05 0.31 -2.50
C LEU A 35 -23.87 0.35 -1.51
N LEU A 36 -23.40 -0.82 -1.06
CA LEU A 36 -22.24 -0.92 -0.16
C LEU A 36 -20.96 -0.36 -0.79
N PHE A 37 -20.69 -0.61 -2.08
CA PHE A 37 -19.58 0.03 -2.79
C PHE A 37 -19.77 1.55 -2.97
N ILE A 38 -21.00 2.02 -3.19
CA ILE A 38 -21.31 3.46 -3.25
C ILE A 38 -21.08 4.12 -1.88
N ILE A 39 -21.49 3.48 -0.79
CA ILE A 39 -21.20 3.95 0.57
C ILE A 39 -19.69 3.95 0.81
N GLY A 40 -18.99 2.91 0.38
CA GLY A 40 -17.52 2.81 0.43
C GLY A 40 -16.82 3.97 -0.30
N THR A 41 -17.42 4.47 -1.39
CA THR A 41 -16.97 5.67 -2.11
C THR A 41 -17.06 6.91 -1.22
N GLY A 42 -18.18 7.08 -0.51
CA GLY A 42 -18.36 8.16 0.45
C GLY A 42 -17.34 8.13 1.59
N VAL A 43 -17.03 6.93 2.11
CA VAL A 43 -15.98 6.74 3.13
C VAL A 43 -14.60 7.12 2.58
N GLY A 44 -14.27 6.74 1.34
CA GLY A 44 -13.03 7.14 0.68
C GLY A 44 -12.89 8.66 0.49
N LEU A 45 -13.97 9.33 0.08
CA LEU A 45 -13.99 10.80 -0.05
C LEU A 45 -13.85 11.49 1.31
N LEU A 46 -14.56 11.00 2.35
CA LEU A 46 -14.41 11.50 3.70
C LEU A 46 -12.96 11.37 4.18
N LEU A 47 -12.34 10.20 3.96
CA LEU A 47 -10.94 9.96 4.30
C LEU A 47 -10.02 10.95 3.59
N ALA A 48 -10.22 11.18 2.28
CA ALA A 48 -9.43 12.12 1.50
C ALA A 48 -9.52 13.56 2.05
N VAL A 49 -10.73 14.02 2.36
CA VAL A 49 -10.97 15.37 2.89
C VAL A 49 -10.34 15.55 4.26
N VAL A 50 -10.57 14.59 5.17
CA VAL A 50 -9.99 14.63 6.53
C VAL A 50 -8.46 14.58 6.47
N ALA A 51 -7.90 13.74 5.62
CA ALA A 51 -6.47 13.62 5.42
C ALA A 51 -5.86 14.90 4.85
N PHE A 52 -6.48 15.52 3.84
CA PHE A 52 -6.04 16.80 3.29
C PHE A 52 -6.01 17.90 4.36
N MET A 53 -7.05 18.01 5.18
CA MET A 53 -7.10 18.99 6.27
C MET A 53 -6.06 18.74 7.37
N ALA A 54 -5.58 17.50 7.52
CA ALA A 54 -4.56 17.14 8.49
C ALA A 54 -3.12 17.42 8.03
N ILE A 55 -2.88 17.69 6.73
CA ILE A 55 -1.55 18.01 6.22
C ILE A 55 -1.08 19.33 6.83
N GLY A 56 0.13 19.33 7.42
CA GLY A 56 0.72 20.51 8.06
C GLY A 56 0.18 20.80 9.46
N GLN A 57 -0.74 20.00 9.98
CA GLN A 57 -1.21 20.09 11.36
C GLN A 57 -0.25 19.36 12.32
N ILE A 58 -0.37 19.68 13.62
CA ILE A 58 0.37 18.97 14.67
C ILE A 58 -0.06 17.50 14.68
N ALA A 59 0.92 16.60 14.83
CA ALA A 59 0.65 15.18 14.86
C ALA A 59 -0.28 14.80 16.02
N GLN A 60 -1.26 13.96 15.73
CA GLN A 60 -2.22 13.44 16.70
C GLN A 60 -1.86 11.98 17.01
N SER A 61 -2.02 11.56 18.26
CA SER A 61 -1.87 10.16 18.64
C SER A 61 -3.03 9.72 19.53
N ILE A 62 -3.39 8.44 19.42
CA ILE A 62 -4.33 7.76 20.31
C ILE A 62 -3.81 6.34 20.57
N VAL A 63 -4.17 5.79 21.72
CA VAL A 63 -3.93 4.37 22.03
C VAL A 63 -5.29 3.70 22.13
N LEU A 64 -5.52 2.67 21.31
CA LEU A 64 -6.75 1.89 21.37
C LEU A 64 -6.57 0.71 22.34
N PRO A 65 -7.62 0.35 23.11
CA PRO A 65 -7.62 -0.85 23.95
C PRO A 65 -7.85 -2.12 23.10
N LEU A 66 -7.13 -2.23 21.99
CA LEU A 66 -7.10 -3.34 21.04
C LEU A 66 -5.65 -3.82 20.96
N GLY A 67 -5.45 -5.13 20.87
CA GLY A 67 -4.12 -5.75 20.83
C GLY A 67 -3.95 -6.82 21.90
N LEU A 68 -2.70 -7.14 22.23
CA LEU A 68 -2.35 -8.10 23.30
C LEU A 68 -2.25 -7.38 24.66
N PRO A 69 -2.33 -8.11 25.79
CA PRO A 69 -2.31 -7.53 27.14
C PRO A 69 -1.15 -6.56 27.47
N ASP A 70 -0.07 -6.53 26.68
CA ASP A 70 1.06 -5.58 26.82
C ASP A 70 1.45 -4.88 25.49
N LEU A 71 0.65 -5.06 24.43
CA LEU A 71 0.89 -4.48 23.10
C LEU A 71 -0.41 -3.85 22.58
N PRO A 72 -0.86 -2.72 23.16
CA PRO A 72 -2.02 -2.01 22.64
C PRO A 72 -1.68 -1.35 21.30
N PHE A 73 -2.70 -1.05 20.51
CA PHE A 73 -2.54 -0.38 19.23
C PHE A 73 -2.31 1.12 19.42
N HIS A 74 -1.11 1.58 19.13
CA HIS A 74 -0.72 2.98 19.05
C HIS A 74 -0.96 3.48 17.64
N LEU A 75 -1.80 4.50 17.52
CA LEU A 75 -2.12 5.12 16.24
C LEU A 75 -1.66 6.57 16.25
N ARG A 76 -1.06 7.01 15.14
CA ARG A 76 -0.57 8.38 14.94
C ARG A 76 -0.91 8.88 13.55
N LEU A 77 -1.40 10.12 13.50
CA LEU A 77 -1.60 10.88 12.28
C LEU A 77 -0.64 12.05 12.25
N ASP A 78 0.30 12.04 11.32
CA ASP A 78 1.15 13.17 10.96
C ASP A 78 1.03 13.51 9.47
N SER A 79 1.78 14.52 8.99
CA SER A 79 1.73 14.97 7.61
C SER A 79 2.07 13.88 6.57
N LEU A 80 2.96 12.94 6.91
CA LEU A 80 3.31 11.84 6.01
C LEU A 80 2.14 10.85 5.90
N SER A 81 1.57 10.44 7.04
CA SER A 81 0.37 9.60 7.07
C SER A 81 -0.80 10.28 6.34
N ALA A 82 -1.03 11.56 6.61
CA ALA A 82 -2.08 12.36 5.99
C ALA A 82 -1.93 12.41 4.46
N PHE A 83 -0.71 12.58 3.93
CA PHE A 83 -0.48 12.56 2.48
C PHE A 83 -0.85 11.21 1.84
N PHE A 84 -0.43 10.08 2.43
CA PHE A 84 -0.75 8.77 1.89
C PHE A 84 -2.21 8.36 2.12
N LEU A 85 -2.85 8.83 3.19
CA LEU A 85 -4.29 8.66 3.40
C LEU A 85 -5.13 9.47 2.40
N LEU A 86 -4.67 10.67 2.03
CA LEU A 86 -5.28 11.45 0.94
C LEU A 86 -5.22 10.66 -0.37
N LEU A 87 -4.03 10.13 -0.70
CA LEU A 87 -3.82 9.29 -1.87
C LEU A 87 -4.75 8.05 -1.86
N LEU A 88 -4.81 7.33 -0.73
CA LEU A 88 -5.72 6.20 -0.53
C LEU A 88 -7.19 6.62 -0.68
N GLY A 89 -7.62 7.72 -0.06
CA GLY A 89 -9.01 8.17 -0.09
C GLY A 89 -9.49 8.54 -1.51
N VAL A 90 -8.68 9.32 -2.25
CA VAL A 90 -9.01 9.75 -3.63
C VAL A 90 -9.11 8.54 -4.56
N THR A 91 -8.14 7.64 -4.51
CA THR A 91 -8.11 6.46 -5.37
C THR A 91 -9.18 5.44 -4.97
N ALA A 92 -9.37 5.19 -3.67
CA ALA A 92 -10.41 4.30 -3.17
C ALA A 92 -11.80 4.78 -3.56
N ALA A 93 -12.07 6.09 -3.52
CA ALA A 93 -13.33 6.65 -4.00
C ALA A 93 -13.57 6.34 -5.49
N GLY A 94 -12.60 6.67 -6.35
CA GLY A 94 -12.72 6.42 -7.79
C GLY A 94 -12.83 4.93 -8.16
N ILE A 95 -12.14 4.05 -7.43
CA ILE A 95 -12.20 2.61 -7.68
C ILE A 95 -13.47 1.99 -7.10
N SER A 96 -13.95 2.45 -5.95
CA SER A 96 -15.17 1.93 -5.32
C SER A 96 -16.41 2.21 -6.16
N ILE A 97 -16.52 3.42 -6.72
CA ILE A 97 -17.65 3.78 -7.59
C ILE A 97 -17.65 2.93 -8.88
N PHE A 98 -16.47 2.67 -9.45
CA PHE A 98 -16.34 1.77 -10.59
C PHE A 98 -16.70 0.32 -10.21
N SER A 99 -16.24 -0.15 -9.05
CA SER A 99 -16.48 -1.51 -8.55
C SER A 99 -17.98 -1.80 -8.37
N ALA A 100 -18.76 -0.79 -7.99
CA ALA A 100 -20.22 -0.88 -7.86
C ALA A 100 -20.93 -1.28 -9.19
N GLY A 101 -20.35 -0.89 -10.33
CA GLY A 101 -20.79 -1.28 -11.66
C GLY A 101 -20.16 -2.59 -12.14
N TYR A 102 -18.85 -2.73 -11.93
CA TYR A 102 -18.05 -3.84 -12.46
C TYR A 102 -18.49 -5.22 -11.95
N PHE A 103 -18.81 -5.35 -10.66
CA PHE A 103 -19.18 -6.63 -10.05
C PHE A 103 -20.67 -6.99 -10.20
N ARG A 104 -21.45 -6.27 -11.01
CA ARG A 104 -22.90 -6.56 -11.18
C ARG A 104 -23.15 -7.95 -11.76
N ASP A 105 -22.33 -8.34 -12.73
CA ASP A 105 -22.56 -9.51 -13.59
C ASP A 105 -21.50 -10.60 -13.35
N SER A 106 -20.85 -10.61 -12.17
CA SER A 106 -19.79 -11.57 -11.84
C SER A 106 -20.35 -12.97 -11.62
N GLU A 107 -20.29 -13.79 -12.66
CA GLU A 107 -20.55 -15.22 -12.58
C GLU A 107 -19.44 -15.92 -11.77
N GLY A 108 -19.80 -16.65 -10.71
CA GLY A 108 -18.93 -17.65 -10.08
C GLY A 108 -18.28 -17.28 -8.73
N SER A 109 -18.26 -16.01 -8.31
CA SER A 109 -17.76 -15.59 -6.99
C SER A 109 -18.89 -15.04 -6.13
N ALA A 110 -18.87 -15.34 -4.82
CA ALA A 110 -19.86 -14.82 -3.87
C ALA A 110 -19.66 -13.30 -3.72
N PRO A 111 -20.56 -12.44 -4.25
CA PRO A 111 -20.27 -11.00 -4.36
C PRO A 111 -20.12 -10.34 -2.98
N GLY A 112 -20.78 -10.87 -1.96
CA GLY A 112 -20.65 -10.41 -0.57
C GLY A 112 -19.25 -10.66 0.00
N LEU A 113 -18.63 -11.79 -0.32
CA LEU A 113 -17.26 -12.12 0.09
C LEU A 113 -16.24 -11.21 -0.61
N LEU A 114 -16.44 -10.93 -1.90
CA LEU A 114 -15.62 -9.95 -2.62
C LEU A 114 -15.71 -8.55 -2.00
N CYS A 115 -16.93 -8.13 -1.65
CA CYS A 115 -17.15 -6.85 -1.00
C CYS A 115 -16.46 -6.79 0.37
N LEU A 116 -16.51 -7.86 1.17
CA LEU A 116 -15.77 -7.97 2.42
C LEU A 116 -14.27 -7.83 2.21
N GLN A 117 -13.69 -8.62 1.30
CA GLN A 117 -12.25 -8.63 1.05
C GLN A 117 -11.77 -7.28 0.54
N TYR A 118 -12.55 -6.63 -0.35
CA TYR A 118 -12.27 -5.31 -0.89
C TYR A 118 -12.21 -4.24 0.21
N HIS A 119 -13.24 -4.15 1.06
CA HIS A 119 -13.26 -3.12 2.11
C HIS A 119 -12.30 -3.44 3.26
N THR A 120 -12.05 -4.71 3.55
CA THR A 120 -10.98 -5.12 4.48
C THR A 120 -9.61 -4.69 3.94
N PHE A 121 -9.38 -4.79 2.63
CA PHE A 121 -8.13 -4.33 2.01
C PHE A 121 -7.94 -2.82 2.15
N LEU A 122 -9.00 -2.02 1.93
CA LEU A 122 -8.97 -0.56 2.17
C LEU A 122 -8.70 -0.21 3.63
N ALA A 123 -9.41 -0.85 4.55
CA ALA A 123 -9.27 -0.66 5.99
C ALA A 123 -7.85 -1.02 6.48
N ALA A 124 -7.31 -2.14 6.02
CA ALA A 124 -5.97 -2.58 6.36
C ALA A 124 -4.89 -1.61 5.83
N MET A 125 -5.02 -1.13 4.59
CA MET A 125 -4.11 -0.10 4.05
C MET A 125 -4.15 1.18 4.88
N ALA A 126 -5.34 1.68 5.24
CA ALA A 126 -5.45 2.86 6.10
C ALA A 126 -4.86 2.63 7.49
N LEU A 127 -5.06 1.44 8.08
CA LEU A 127 -4.50 1.10 9.39
C LEU A 127 -2.97 1.06 9.37
N VAL A 128 -2.34 0.52 8.31
CA VAL A 128 -0.87 0.59 8.12
C VAL A 128 -0.40 2.06 8.12
N LEU A 129 -1.13 2.94 7.44
CA LEU A 129 -0.75 4.35 7.29
C LEU A 129 -0.85 5.15 8.60
N ILE A 130 -1.60 4.69 9.59
CA ILE A 130 -1.69 5.35 10.91
C ILE A 130 -1.06 4.55 12.05
N ALA A 131 -0.45 3.40 11.77
CA ALA A 131 0.24 2.61 12.78
C ALA A 131 1.45 3.38 13.35
N ASP A 132 1.55 3.45 14.68
CA ASP A 132 2.67 4.06 15.43
C ASP A 132 3.34 3.06 16.38
N ASP A 133 3.17 1.76 16.11
CA ASP A 133 3.95 0.68 16.70
C ASP A 133 4.08 -0.48 15.70
N ALA A 134 5.11 -1.30 15.87
CA ALA A 134 5.39 -2.40 14.97
C ALA A 134 4.34 -3.51 15.01
N TYR A 135 3.63 -3.69 16.13
CA TYR A 135 2.65 -4.75 16.27
C TYR A 135 1.40 -4.47 15.43
N VAL A 136 0.76 -3.31 15.62
CA VAL A 136 -0.38 -2.90 14.79
C VAL A 136 0.02 -2.71 13.34
N PHE A 137 1.24 -2.23 13.06
CA PHE A 137 1.76 -2.17 11.70
C PHE A 137 1.76 -3.55 11.05
N MET A 138 2.32 -4.57 11.71
CA MET A 138 2.40 -5.93 11.17
C MET A 138 1.03 -6.60 11.06
N VAL A 139 0.14 -6.41 12.04
CA VAL A 139 -1.25 -6.90 11.97
C VAL A 139 -1.96 -6.30 10.76
N ALA A 140 -1.85 -4.98 10.55
CA ALA A 140 -2.45 -4.30 9.41
C ALA A 140 -1.80 -4.72 8.08
N TRP A 141 -0.48 -4.91 8.07
CA TRP A 141 0.30 -5.32 6.91
C TRP A 141 -0.07 -6.72 6.42
N GLU A 142 -0.18 -7.69 7.34
CA GLU A 142 -0.61 -9.05 7.04
C GLU A 142 -2.09 -9.10 6.67
N SER A 143 -2.95 -8.33 7.36
CA SER A 143 -4.37 -8.21 6.99
C SER A 143 -4.52 -7.67 5.56
N MET A 144 -3.71 -6.69 5.18
CA MET A 144 -3.64 -6.16 3.83
C MET A 144 -3.16 -7.23 2.83
N ALA A 145 -2.15 -8.04 3.18
CA ALA A 145 -1.62 -9.11 2.35
C ALA A 145 -2.64 -10.24 2.12
N LEU A 146 -3.33 -10.68 3.17
CA LEU A 146 -4.35 -11.72 3.11
C LEU A 146 -5.59 -11.25 2.33
N ALA A 147 -6.08 -10.04 2.59
CA ALA A 147 -7.23 -9.50 1.88
C ALA A 147 -6.96 -9.41 0.37
N SER A 148 -5.81 -8.88 -0.01
CA SER A 148 -5.40 -8.81 -1.42
C SER A 148 -5.11 -10.18 -2.05
N TYR A 149 -4.59 -11.15 -1.29
CA TYR A 149 -4.42 -12.52 -1.80
C TYR A 149 -5.75 -13.11 -2.23
N PHE A 150 -6.77 -13.04 -1.37
CA PHE A 150 -8.08 -13.57 -1.70
C PHE A 150 -8.72 -12.85 -2.89
N LEU A 151 -8.52 -11.53 -3.01
CA LEU A 151 -8.97 -10.76 -4.17
C LEU A 151 -8.25 -11.18 -5.47
N VAL A 152 -6.94 -11.44 -5.42
CA VAL A 152 -6.18 -11.96 -6.58
C VAL A 152 -6.68 -13.34 -6.96
N THR A 153 -7.01 -14.18 -5.98
CA THR A 153 -7.50 -15.55 -6.21
C THR A 153 -9.02 -15.64 -6.34
N THR A 154 -9.69 -14.58 -6.79
CA THR A 154 -11.16 -14.59 -6.97
C THR A 154 -11.59 -15.79 -7.83
N ASP A 155 -10.95 -15.96 -8.99
CA ASP A 155 -11.21 -17.05 -9.93
C ASP A 155 -10.33 -18.29 -9.63
N HIS A 156 -10.24 -18.67 -8.36
CA HIS A 156 -9.41 -19.79 -7.85
C HIS A 156 -9.65 -21.16 -8.53
N ARG A 157 -10.72 -21.33 -9.30
CA ARG A 157 -10.94 -22.54 -10.11
C ARG A 157 -9.90 -22.70 -11.23
N ILE A 158 -9.36 -21.58 -11.73
CA ILE A 158 -8.31 -21.53 -12.74
C ILE A 158 -6.95 -21.80 -12.09
N ALA A 159 -6.17 -22.73 -12.63
CA ALA A 159 -4.91 -23.17 -12.03
C ALA A 159 -3.84 -22.08 -12.02
N GLU A 160 -3.78 -21.30 -13.10
CA GLU A 160 -2.89 -20.17 -13.29
C GLU A 160 -3.14 -19.08 -12.24
N VAL A 161 -4.41 -18.80 -11.92
CA VAL A 161 -4.80 -17.85 -10.86
C VAL A 161 -4.31 -18.31 -9.49
N ARG A 162 -4.43 -19.61 -9.18
CA ARG A 162 -3.89 -20.17 -7.93
C ARG A 162 -2.37 -20.06 -7.85
N ARG A 163 -1.67 -20.33 -8.95
CA ARG A 163 -0.20 -20.23 -9.01
C ARG A 163 0.26 -18.78 -8.84
N ALA A 164 -0.40 -17.83 -9.49
CA ALA A 164 -0.14 -16.40 -9.34
C ALA A 164 -0.39 -15.94 -7.90
N GLY A 165 -1.49 -16.37 -7.29
CA GLY A 165 -1.81 -16.10 -5.89
C GLY A 165 -0.75 -16.67 -4.92
N PHE A 166 -0.29 -17.90 -5.13
CA PHE A 166 0.77 -18.49 -4.32
C PHE A 166 2.09 -17.72 -4.44
N LEU A 167 2.52 -17.39 -5.66
CA LEU A 167 3.73 -16.61 -5.87
C LEU A 167 3.65 -15.23 -5.20
N TYR A 168 2.50 -14.57 -5.34
CA TYR A 168 2.21 -13.31 -4.66
C TYR A 168 2.34 -13.44 -3.14
N LEU A 169 1.66 -14.43 -2.55
CA LEU A 169 1.65 -14.62 -1.10
C LEU A 169 3.04 -14.97 -0.56
N LEU A 170 3.80 -15.79 -1.29
CA LEU A 170 5.16 -16.16 -0.94
C LEU A 170 6.08 -14.94 -0.86
N ILE A 171 6.10 -14.09 -1.89
CA ILE A 171 6.93 -12.88 -1.90
C ILE A 171 6.46 -11.88 -0.83
N ALA A 172 5.14 -11.76 -0.62
CA ALA A 172 4.59 -10.90 0.42
C ALA A 172 5.07 -11.30 1.83
N HIS A 173 5.07 -12.60 2.14
CA HIS A 173 5.54 -13.11 3.44
C HIS A 173 7.05 -12.97 3.61
N ILE A 174 7.84 -13.26 2.58
CA ILE A 174 9.29 -13.05 2.63
C ILE A 174 9.60 -11.57 2.92
N GLY A 175 8.89 -10.65 2.28
CA GLY A 175 9.01 -9.23 2.55
C GLY A 175 8.58 -8.85 3.97
N ALA A 176 7.47 -9.41 4.45
CA ALA A 176 6.96 -9.16 5.80
C ALA A 176 7.91 -9.65 6.89
N ILE A 177 8.57 -10.80 6.71
CA ILE A 177 9.61 -11.27 7.63
C ILE A 177 10.75 -10.27 7.71
N ALA A 178 11.19 -9.72 6.57
CA ALA A 178 12.24 -8.70 6.57
C ALA A 178 11.80 -7.40 7.28
N ILE A 179 10.54 -6.97 7.12
CA ILE A 179 9.98 -5.83 7.86
C ILE A 179 9.93 -6.12 9.36
N LEU A 180 9.50 -7.32 9.75
CA LEU A 180 9.46 -7.74 11.15
C LEU A 180 10.87 -7.72 11.77
N LEU A 181 11.87 -8.23 11.05
CA LEU A 181 13.28 -8.18 11.47
C LEU A 181 13.80 -6.74 11.53
N CYS A 182 13.38 -5.87 10.60
CA CYS A 182 13.71 -4.45 10.63
C CYS A 182 13.22 -3.80 11.94
N PHE A 183 11.95 -4.01 12.29
CA PHE A 183 11.40 -3.51 13.56
C PHE A 183 12.07 -4.14 14.78
N GLY A 184 12.46 -5.41 14.71
CA GLY A 184 13.26 -6.07 15.74
C GLY A 184 14.61 -5.40 15.98
N VAL A 185 15.29 -4.96 14.92
CA VAL A 185 16.53 -4.17 15.04
C VAL A 185 16.25 -2.79 15.62
N LEU A 186 15.22 -2.10 15.10
CA LEU A 186 14.88 -0.72 15.51
C LEU A 186 14.42 -0.60 16.98
N GLN A 187 13.88 -1.67 17.56
CA GLN A 187 13.51 -1.73 18.98
C GLN A 187 14.71 -1.53 19.92
N GLY A 188 15.94 -1.86 19.47
CA GLY A 188 17.16 -1.66 20.26
C GLY A 188 17.24 -2.45 21.57
N GLY A 189 16.41 -3.50 21.74
CA GLY A 189 16.38 -4.35 22.93
C GLY A 189 15.58 -3.79 24.11
N SER A 190 14.83 -2.69 23.94
CA SER A 190 14.04 -2.07 25.01
C SER A 190 12.80 -2.88 25.43
N GLY A 191 12.33 -3.81 24.61
CA GLY A 191 11.03 -4.47 24.79
C GLY A 191 9.86 -3.68 24.22
N ASP A 192 10.00 -2.36 24.01
CA ASP A 192 8.95 -1.48 23.53
C ASP A 192 8.97 -1.35 22.00
N TYR A 193 7.90 -1.84 21.36
CA TYR A 193 7.71 -1.84 19.92
C TYR A 193 7.02 -0.58 19.37
N SER A 194 6.76 0.42 20.21
CA SER A 194 6.24 1.71 19.77
C SER A 194 7.25 2.44 18.88
N PHE A 195 6.76 3.10 17.84
CA PHE A 195 7.62 3.96 16.99
C PHE A 195 8.14 5.16 17.78
N GLY A 196 7.41 5.59 18.82
CA GLY A 196 7.90 6.57 19.80
C GLY A 196 9.22 6.14 20.45
N SER A 197 9.28 4.91 20.96
CA SER A 197 10.51 4.30 21.50
C SER A 197 11.59 4.19 20.43
N MET A 198 11.27 3.61 19.26
CA MET A 198 12.25 3.41 18.17
C MET A 198 12.93 4.70 17.71
N ARG A 199 12.21 5.84 17.65
CA ARG A 199 12.80 7.15 17.32
C ARG A 199 13.92 7.56 18.28
N SER A 200 13.83 7.16 19.56
CA SER A 200 14.82 7.48 20.58
C SER A 200 16.01 6.53 20.64
N VAL A 201 15.95 5.39 19.93
CA VAL A 201 16.99 4.36 19.96
C VAL A 201 18.20 4.79 19.13
N ILE A 202 19.37 4.84 19.76
CA ILE A 202 20.64 5.03 19.08
C ILE A 202 21.25 3.66 18.77
N LEU A 203 21.20 3.27 17.49
CA LEU A 203 21.72 1.98 17.05
C LEU A 203 23.25 2.03 16.86
N PRO A 204 24.03 1.15 17.52
CA PRO A 204 25.47 1.15 17.39
C PRO A 204 25.93 0.53 16.05
N GLY A 205 27.06 1.02 15.54
CA GLY A 205 27.76 0.41 14.40
C GLY A 205 26.88 0.23 13.15
N ALA A 206 26.82 -1.01 12.64
CA ALA A 206 26.14 -1.34 11.40
C ALA A 206 24.62 -1.56 11.56
N TRP A 207 24.07 -1.56 12.77
CA TRP A 207 22.66 -1.94 12.99
C TRP A 207 21.66 -1.02 12.29
N GLY A 208 21.90 0.29 12.24
CA GLY A 208 21.05 1.20 11.46
C GLY A 208 21.06 0.88 9.96
N SER A 209 22.20 0.43 9.44
CA SER A 209 22.33 0.01 8.04
C SER A 209 21.66 -1.32 7.76
N ILE A 210 21.72 -2.26 8.70
CA ILE A 210 20.98 -3.53 8.65
C ILE A 210 19.47 -3.25 8.64
N ALA A 211 18.98 -2.37 9.51
CA ALA A 211 17.58 -1.95 9.54
C ALA A 211 17.15 -1.29 8.22
N PHE A 212 17.96 -0.40 7.65
CA PHE A 212 17.70 0.20 6.33
C PHE A 212 17.61 -0.86 5.22
N LEU A 213 18.56 -1.80 5.15
CA LEU A 213 18.57 -2.85 4.12
C LEU A 213 17.39 -3.82 4.27
N LEU A 214 17.01 -4.17 5.51
CA LEU A 214 15.82 -4.97 5.79
C LEU A 214 14.54 -4.24 5.39
N ALA A 215 14.44 -2.93 5.66
CA ALA A 215 13.33 -2.10 5.21
C ALA A 215 13.28 -2.02 3.68
N LEU A 216 14.40 -1.74 3.03
CA LEU A 216 14.49 -1.67 1.57
C LEU A 216 14.10 -2.99 0.91
N PHE A 217 14.58 -4.12 1.45
CA PHE A 217 14.21 -5.45 0.95
C PHE A 217 12.74 -5.76 1.20
N GLY A 218 12.26 -5.58 2.43
CA GLY A 218 10.90 -5.95 2.84
C GLY A 218 9.81 -5.10 2.18
N PHE A 219 9.94 -3.77 2.26
CA PHE A 219 9.04 -2.87 1.55
C PHE A 219 9.24 -2.95 0.03
N GLY A 220 10.48 -3.15 -0.43
CA GLY A 220 10.78 -3.37 -1.85
C GLY A 220 10.09 -4.60 -2.44
N ALA A 221 9.98 -5.69 -1.67
CA ALA A 221 9.25 -6.90 -2.06
C ALA A 221 7.79 -6.60 -2.39
N LYS A 222 7.12 -5.84 -1.51
CA LYS A 222 5.71 -5.44 -1.66
C LYS A 222 5.53 -4.31 -2.69
N ALA A 223 6.52 -3.44 -2.85
CA ALA A 223 6.50 -2.36 -3.84
C ALA A 223 6.79 -2.87 -5.26
N GLY A 224 7.41 -4.05 -5.41
CA GLY A 224 7.74 -4.61 -6.71
C GLY A 224 9.11 -4.20 -7.25
N LEU A 225 10.09 -3.97 -6.38
CA LEU A 225 11.47 -3.70 -6.79
C LEU A 225 12.17 -4.97 -7.27
N LEU A 226 13.13 -4.81 -8.18
CA LEU A 226 14.00 -5.93 -8.56
C LEU A 226 14.82 -6.43 -7.35
N PRO A 227 15.09 -7.74 -7.24
CA PRO A 227 14.59 -8.83 -8.09
C PRO A 227 13.21 -9.38 -7.68
N LEU A 228 12.59 -8.85 -6.62
CA LEU A 228 11.36 -9.37 -6.02
C LEU A 228 10.06 -9.02 -6.77
N HIS A 229 10.15 -8.21 -7.83
CA HIS A 229 9.05 -7.77 -8.70
C HIS A 229 8.20 -8.86 -9.36
N ILE A 230 8.69 -10.11 -9.41
CA ILE A 230 8.13 -11.21 -10.22
C ILE A 230 6.65 -11.51 -9.97
N TRP A 231 6.12 -11.16 -8.80
CA TRP A 231 4.71 -11.39 -8.48
C TRP A 231 3.78 -10.41 -9.21
N LEU A 232 4.21 -9.19 -9.53
CA LEU A 232 3.32 -8.17 -10.13
C LEU A 232 2.79 -8.57 -11.51
N PRO A 233 3.64 -8.97 -12.48
CA PRO A 233 3.17 -9.33 -13.82
C PRO A 233 2.30 -10.59 -13.85
N GLU A 234 2.36 -11.42 -12.80
CA GLU A 234 1.54 -12.62 -12.64
C GLU A 234 0.21 -12.34 -11.91
N ALA A 235 0.24 -11.52 -10.86
CA ALA A 235 -0.95 -11.23 -10.06
C ALA A 235 -1.94 -10.31 -10.78
N HIS A 236 -1.45 -9.31 -11.52
CA HIS A 236 -2.32 -8.31 -12.15
C HIS A 236 -3.25 -8.89 -13.23
N PRO A 237 -2.79 -9.74 -14.16
CA PRO A 237 -3.67 -10.40 -15.13
C PRO A 237 -4.68 -11.38 -14.50
N ALA A 238 -4.33 -11.98 -13.36
CA ALA A 238 -5.18 -12.90 -12.62
C ALA A 238 -6.29 -12.20 -11.84
N ALA A 239 -6.03 -10.99 -11.31
CA ALA A 239 -6.97 -10.26 -10.47
C ALA A 239 -8.05 -9.51 -11.27
N PRO A 240 -9.26 -9.31 -10.69
CA PRO A 240 -10.25 -8.39 -11.22
C PRO A 240 -9.68 -6.98 -11.41
N SER A 241 -10.12 -6.26 -12.45
CA SER A 241 -9.52 -4.95 -12.79
C SER A 241 -9.56 -3.91 -11.66
N PRO A 242 -10.64 -3.77 -10.86
CA PRO A 242 -10.65 -2.86 -9.72
C PRO A 242 -9.64 -3.24 -8.63
N VAL A 243 -9.38 -4.54 -8.45
CA VAL A 243 -8.38 -5.05 -7.50
C VAL A 243 -6.98 -4.67 -7.98
N SER A 244 -6.69 -4.89 -9.27
CA SER A 244 -5.42 -4.47 -9.89
C SER A 244 -5.19 -2.96 -9.79
N ALA A 245 -6.25 -2.16 -9.94
CA ALA A 245 -6.20 -0.72 -9.74
C ALA A 245 -5.79 -0.35 -8.29
N LEU A 246 -6.39 -0.98 -7.27
CA LEU A 246 -6.00 -0.73 -5.86
C LEU A 246 -4.57 -1.21 -5.57
N MET A 247 -4.20 -2.38 -6.07
CA MET A 247 -2.88 -2.96 -5.85
C MET A 247 -1.79 -2.04 -6.42
N SER A 248 -1.87 -1.67 -7.70
CA SER A 248 -0.87 -0.79 -8.34
C SER A 248 -0.99 0.65 -7.84
N GLY A 249 -2.22 1.15 -7.71
CA GLY A 249 -2.55 2.52 -7.34
C GLY A 249 -2.18 2.87 -5.91
N VAL A 250 -2.38 1.96 -4.96
CA VAL A 250 -2.32 2.27 -3.52
C VAL A 250 -1.41 1.33 -2.75
N MET A 251 -1.57 0.01 -2.88
CA MET A 251 -0.80 -0.95 -2.06
C MET A 251 0.71 -0.79 -2.24
N LEU A 252 1.18 -0.57 -3.47
CA LEU A 252 2.60 -0.30 -3.72
C LEU A 252 3.05 1.00 -3.01
N LYS A 253 2.17 2.01 -2.93
CA LYS A 253 2.47 3.28 -2.25
C LYS A 253 2.46 3.12 -0.73
N THR A 254 1.63 2.23 -0.18
CA THR A 254 1.70 1.85 1.26
C THR A 254 3.05 1.24 1.61
N ALA A 255 3.66 0.46 0.71
CA ALA A 255 5.03 -0.03 0.89
C ALA A 255 6.07 1.11 0.83
N ILE A 256 5.92 2.05 -0.11
CA ILE A 256 6.77 3.26 -0.17
C ILE A 256 6.62 4.10 1.10
N TYR A 257 5.42 4.26 1.63
CA TYR A 257 5.17 4.91 2.92
C TYR A 257 5.99 4.26 4.05
N GLY A 258 5.96 2.93 4.15
CA GLY A 258 6.74 2.18 5.15
C GLY A 258 8.24 2.43 5.01
N LEU A 259 8.76 2.42 3.78
CA LEU A 259 10.17 2.73 3.50
C LEU A 259 10.54 4.16 3.91
N LEU A 260 9.71 5.15 3.59
CA LEU A 260 9.90 6.54 4.00
C LEU A 260 9.85 6.70 5.52
N ARG A 261 8.89 6.05 6.18
CA ARG A 261 8.70 6.05 7.63
C ARG A 261 9.95 5.49 8.32
N VAL A 262 10.44 4.31 7.93
CA VAL A 262 11.66 3.76 8.51
C VAL A 262 12.87 4.66 8.23
N THR A 263 13.05 5.10 6.98
CA THR A 263 14.27 5.81 6.56
C THR A 263 14.40 7.20 7.16
N PHE A 264 13.30 7.96 7.23
CA PHE A 264 13.34 9.38 7.59
C PHE A 264 12.79 9.71 8.98
N ASP A 265 12.02 8.81 9.59
CA ASP A 265 11.40 9.00 10.91
C ASP A 265 12.02 8.07 11.97
N LEU A 266 12.11 6.76 11.70
CA LEU A 266 12.59 5.80 12.73
C LEU A 266 14.12 5.67 12.79
N LEU A 267 14.82 5.86 11.67
CA LEU A 267 16.29 5.81 11.64
C LEU A 267 16.92 7.17 11.97
N ASN A 268 17.81 7.15 12.96
CA ASN A 268 18.60 8.29 13.39
C ASN A 268 19.80 8.53 12.47
N GLY A 269 19.54 9.19 11.34
CA GLY A 269 20.53 9.59 10.35
C GLY A 269 20.44 8.80 9.04
N GLN A 270 20.94 9.39 7.96
CA GLN A 270 20.90 8.79 6.62
C GLN A 270 22.30 8.80 6.01
N LEU A 271 22.83 7.61 5.69
CA LEU A 271 24.16 7.48 5.10
C LEU A 271 24.11 7.65 3.58
N TRP A 272 25.12 8.29 2.99
CA TRP A 272 25.18 8.55 1.55
C TRP A 272 25.02 7.27 0.72
N TRP A 273 25.63 6.17 1.16
CA TRP A 273 25.61 4.91 0.43
C TRP A 273 24.24 4.22 0.48
N TRP A 274 23.39 4.48 1.49
CA TRP A 274 21.98 4.06 1.49
C TRP A 274 21.25 4.69 0.31
N GLY A 275 21.51 5.99 0.07
CA GLY A 275 20.98 6.74 -1.06
C GLY A 275 21.44 6.18 -2.39
N VAL A 276 22.73 5.86 -2.52
CA VAL A 276 23.29 5.24 -3.73
C VAL A 276 22.65 3.88 -4.02
N VAL A 277 22.51 3.02 -3.00
CA VAL A 277 21.86 1.70 -3.17
C VAL A 277 20.41 1.84 -3.63
N ALA A 278 19.62 2.68 -2.96
CA ALA A 278 18.23 2.92 -3.36
C ALA A 278 18.13 3.56 -4.75
N LEU A 279 19.03 4.50 -5.08
CA LEU A 279 19.08 5.16 -6.38
C LEU A 279 19.35 4.16 -7.51
N VAL A 280 20.42 3.36 -7.39
CA VAL A 280 20.79 2.36 -8.40
C VAL A 280 19.70 1.31 -8.54
N LEU A 281 19.18 0.78 -7.43
CA LEU A 281 18.11 -0.22 -7.46
C LEU A 281 16.83 0.32 -8.12
N GLY A 282 16.48 1.57 -7.81
CA GLY A 282 15.35 2.29 -8.41
C GLY A 282 15.52 2.48 -9.91
N LEU A 283 16.68 2.97 -10.35
CA LEU A 283 16.98 3.18 -11.78
C LEU A 283 17.01 1.88 -12.58
N VAL A 284 17.62 0.82 -12.02
CA VAL A 284 17.64 -0.51 -12.66
C VAL A 284 16.22 -1.06 -12.76
N SER A 285 15.41 -0.90 -11.71
CA SER A 285 13.99 -1.32 -11.73
C SER A 285 13.17 -0.51 -12.74
N ALA A 286 13.44 0.81 -12.84
CA ALA A 286 12.80 1.70 -13.80
C ALA A 286 13.07 1.25 -15.24
N LEU A 287 14.36 1.08 -15.57
CA LEU A 287 14.81 0.65 -16.90
C LEU A 287 14.28 -0.75 -17.25
N PHE A 288 14.33 -1.69 -16.32
CA PHE A 288 13.80 -3.02 -16.52
C PHE A 288 12.28 -2.99 -16.78
N GLY A 289 11.53 -2.24 -15.96
CA GLY A 289 10.09 -2.11 -16.09
C GLY A 289 9.67 -1.58 -17.46
N VAL A 290 10.31 -0.51 -17.96
CA VAL A 290 9.96 0.07 -19.26
C VAL A 290 10.30 -0.87 -20.42
N ILE A 291 11.46 -1.54 -20.40
CA ILE A 291 11.86 -2.47 -21.48
C ILE A 291 10.90 -3.66 -21.57
N PHE A 292 10.50 -4.23 -20.43
CA PHE A 292 9.58 -5.36 -20.45
C PHE A 292 8.14 -4.95 -20.74
N ALA A 293 7.73 -3.72 -20.39
CA ALA A 293 6.41 -3.20 -20.72
C ALA A 293 6.19 -3.05 -22.24
N THR A 294 7.21 -2.58 -22.99
CA THR A 294 7.07 -2.32 -24.44
C THR A 294 6.89 -3.58 -25.29
N VAL A 295 7.29 -4.74 -24.77
CA VAL A 295 7.17 -6.03 -25.46
C VAL A 295 5.96 -6.85 -25.00
N GLN A 296 5.14 -6.34 -24.06
CA GLN A 296 3.93 -7.03 -23.64
C GLN A 296 2.78 -6.77 -24.61
N THR A 297 2.03 -7.83 -24.91
CA THR A 297 0.75 -7.76 -25.61
C THR A 297 -0.43 -7.72 -24.65
N ASP A 298 -0.38 -8.42 -23.51
CA ASP A 298 -1.44 -8.37 -22.51
C ASP A 298 -1.49 -6.99 -21.81
N MET A 299 -2.62 -6.30 -21.90
CA MET A 299 -2.80 -4.96 -21.36
C MET A 299 -2.51 -4.86 -19.86
N LYS A 300 -2.95 -5.85 -19.05
CA LYS A 300 -2.76 -5.81 -17.59
C LYS A 300 -1.30 -6.11 -17.23
N ARG A 301 -0.65 -7.02 -17.96
CA ARG A 301 0.76 -7.35 -17.80
C ARG A 301 1.66 -6.17 -18.20
N LEU A 302 1.33 -5.49 -19.30
CA LEU A 302 1.97 -4.22 -19.69
C LEU A 302 1.89 -3.20 -18.56
N LEU A 303 0.68 -2.97 -18.02
CA LEU A 303 0.47 -2.02 -16.93
C LEU A 303 1.21 -2.43 -15.65
N ALA A 304 1.36 -3.72 -15.38
CA ALA A 304 2.16 -4.24 -14.27
C ALA A 304 3.65 -3.89 -14.42
N TYR A 305 4.24 -4.13 -15.59
CA TYR A 305 5.64 -3.75 -15.86
C TYR A 305 5.88 -2.25 -15.80
N SER A 306 4.97 -1.44 -16.37
CA SER A 306 5.06 0.01 -16.21
C SER A 306 4.75 0.48 -14.77
N SER A 307 4.11 -0.34 -13.93
CA SER A 307 4.04 -0.04 -12.48
C SER A 307 5.40 -0.24 -11.80
N ILE A 308 6.13 -1.32 -12.16
CA ILE A 308 7.51 -1.56 -11.71
C ILE A 308 8.42 -0.38 -12.12
N GLU A 309 8.26 0.10 -13.35
CA GLU A 309 8.98 1.27 -13.85
C GLU A 309 8.80 2.49 -12.93
N ASN A 310 7.55 2.88 -12.68
CA ASN A 310 7.20 4.07 -11.89
C ASN A 310 7.60 3.91 -10.42
N ILE A 311 7.47 2.72 -9.83
CA ILE A 311 8.02 2.45 -8.49
C ILE A 311 9.54 2.61 -8.48
N GLY A 312 10.23 2.17 -9.52
CA GLY A 312 11.67 2.40 -9.69
C GLY A 312 12.03 3.89 -9.67
N ILE A 313 11.25 4.73 -10.37
CA ILE A 313 11.43 6.19 -10.37
C ILE A 313 11.21 6.78 -8.97
N ILE A 314 10.17 6.34 -8.25
CA ILE A 314 9.91 6.78 -6.87
C ILE A 314 11.10 6.44 -5.97
N VAL A 315 11.59 5.19 -6.02
CA VAL A 315 12.70 4.73 -5.17
C VAL A 315 14.02 5.39 -5.55
N ALA A 316 14.23 5.69 -6.83
CA ALA A 316 15.35 6.52 -7.28
C ALA A 316 15.29 7.93 -6.66
N GLY A 317 14.11 8.55 -6.62
CA GLY A 317 13.90 9.84 -5.96
C GLY A 317 14.12 9.79 -4.44
N ILE A 318 13.75 8.69 -3.77
CA ILE A 318 14.10 8.45 -2.36
C ILE A 318 15.62 8.37 -2.19
N GLY A 319 16.31 7.65 -3.06
CA GLY A 319 17.77 7.55 -3.06
C GLY A 319 18.46 8.91 -3.20
N LEU A 320 17.99 9.75 -4.12
CA LEU A 320 18.47 11.14 -4.27
C LEU A 320 18.18 11.99 -3.03
N THR A 321 16.99 11.83 -2.43
CA THR A 321 16.63 12.54 -1.20
C THR A 321 17.59 12.20 -0.07
N ILE A 322 17.89 10.91 0.13
CA ILE A 322 18.87 10.43 1.11
C ILE A 322 20.25 11.02 0.83
N LEU A 323 20.70 10.97 -0.43
CA LEU A 323 22.01 11.47 -0.82
C LEU A 323 22.14 12.97 -0.52
N PHE A 324 21.20 13.79 -0.96
CA PHE A 324 21.22 15.23 -0.69
C PHE A 324 21.13 15.55 0.81
N LYS A 325 20.32 14.79 1.57
CA LYS A 325 20.26 14.94 3.02
C LYS A 325 21.58 14.59 3.70
N SER A 326 22.29 13.55 3.24
CA SER A 326 23.58 13.13 3.79
C SER A 326 24.74 14.12 3.54
N TYR A 327 24.58 15.03 2.58
CA TYR A 327 25.51 16.12 2.27
C TYR A 327 24.98 17.50 2.72
N ASP A 328 24.00 17.53 3.63
CA ASP A 328 23.39 18.74 4.18
C ASP A 328 22.79 19.69 3.12
N LYS A 329 22.40 19.17 1.96
CA LYS A 329 21.73 19.91 0.88
C LYS A 329 20.22 19.92 1.08
N THR A 330 19.77 20.50 2.19
CA THR A 330 18.36 20.46 2.65
C THR A 330 17.35 20.90 1.59
N LEU A 331 17.64 21.96 0.83
CA LEU A 331 16.74 22.43 -0.24
C LEU A 331 16.59 21.38 -1.35
N LEU A 332 17.70 20.77 -1.80
CA LEU A 332 17.66 19.73 -2.84
C LEU A 332 16.98 18.45 -2.35
N ALA A 333 17.20 18.08 -1.08
CA ALA A 333 16.51 16.97 -0.44
C ALA A 333 14.99 17.22 -0.38
N ALA A 334 14.56 18.44 -0.01
CA ALA A 334 13.15 18.80 0.02
C ALA A 334 12.51 18.79 -1.38
N LEU A 335 13.20 19.32 -2.39
CA LEU A 335 12.73 19.32 -3.78
C LEU A 335 12.60 17.91 -4.33
N THR A 336 13.59 17.05 -4.11
CA THR A 336 13.55 15.65 -4.55
C THR A 336 12.44 14.86 -3.85
N LEU A 337 12.30 15.00 -2.53
CA LEU A 337 11.20 14.37 -1.81
C LEU A 337 9.83 14.86 -2.29
N THR A 338 9.70 16.16 -2.56
CA THR A 338 8.47 16.73 -3.13
C THR A 338 8.16 16.14 -4.50
N ALA A 339 9.16 16.03 -5.38
CA ALA A 339 9.01 15.40 -6.69
C ALA A 339 8.63 13.90 -6.57
N THR A 340 9.23 13.17 -5.63
CA THR A 340 8.91 11.77 -5.33
C THR A 340 7.46 11.61 -4.87
N LEU A 341 7.01 12.43 -3.91
CA LEU A 341 5.63 12.37 -3.41
C LEU A 341 4.63 12.79 -4.49
N TYR A 342 4.93 13.85 -5.25
CA TYR A 342 4.09 14.28 -6.37
C TYR A 342 3.96 13.18 -7.43
N HIS A 343 5.06 12.52 -7.80
CA HIS A 343 5.03 11.40 -8.73
C HIS A 343 4.26 10.19 -8.15
N ALA A 344 4.37 9.91 -6.85
CA ALA A 344 3.60 8.86 -6.19
C ALA A 344 2.08 9.11 -6.26
N LEU A 345 1.64 10.35 -6.02
CA LEU A 345 0.24 10.77 -6.14
C LEU A 345 -0.25 10.66 -7.60
N ASN A 346 0.52 11.19 -8.55
CA ASN A 346 0.18 11.09 -9.97
C ASN A 346 0.05 9.63 -10.39
N HIS A 347 1.06 8.80 -10.09
CA HIS A 347 1.07 7.37 -10.38
C HIS A 347 -0.12 6.65 -9.75
N ALA A 348 -0.54 7.02 -8.54
CA ALA A 348 -1.73 6.45 -7.92
C ALA A 348 -2.99 6.73 -8.74
N VAL A 349 -3.20 7.98 -9.16
CA VAL A 349 -4.39 8.39 -9.91
C VAL A 349 -4.39 7.81 -11.33
N PHE A 350 -3.33 8.05 -12.12
CA PHE A 350 -3.35 7.66 -13.53
C PHE A 350 -3.28 6.15 -13.72
N LYS A 351 -2.52 5.39 -12.90
CA LYS A 351 -2.51 3.91 -13.03
C LYS A 351 -3.84 3.31 -12.65
N SER A 352 -4.47 3.82 -11.59
CA SER A 352 -5.80 3.35 -11.22
C SER A 352 -6.74 3.51 -12.40
N LEU A 353 -6.78 4.69 -13.02
CA LEU A 353 -7.60 4.94 -14.22
C LEU A 353 -7.27 3.99 -15.38
N LEU A 354 -5.99 3.73 -15.67
CA LEU A 354 -5.59 2.79 -16.73
C LEU A 354 -6.06 1.36 -16.45
N PHE A 355 -5.94 0.88 -15.20
CA PHE A 355 -6.47 -0.44 -14.83
C PHE A 355 -7.99 -0.52 -14.90
N LEU A 356 -8.70 0.56 -14.56
CA LEU A 356 -10.15 0.62 -14.73
C LEU A 356 -10.54 0.64 -16.21
N ALA A 357 -9.82 1.41 -17.05
CA ALA A 357 -10.04 1.48 -18.49
C ALA A 357 -9.83 0.12 -19.17
N THR A 358 -8.72 -0.57 -18.85
CA THR A 358 -8.49 -1.95 -19.34
C THR A 358 -9.56 -2.92 -18.86
N GLY A 359 -10.11 -2.71 -17.65
CA GLY A 359 -11.28 -3.44 -17.16
C GLY A 359 -12.54 -3.21 -18.00
N SER A 360 -12.82 -1.98 -18.41
CA SER A 360 -13.93 -1.64 -19.30
C SER A 360 -13.78 -2.29 -20.68
N VAL A 361 -12.56 -2.23 -21.26
CA VAL A 361 -12.26 -2.89 -22.55
C VAL A 361 -12.49 -4.38 -22.44
N LEU A 362 -11.88 -5.05 -21.45
CA LEU A 362 -12.06 -6.49 -21.22
C LEU A 362 -13.53 -6.87 -21.03
N HIS A 363 -14.31 -6.06 -20.31
CA HIS A 363 -15.73 -6.35 -20.10
C HIS A 363 -16.53 -6.26 -21.41
N ALA A 364 -16.23 -5.28 -22.27
CA ALA A 364 -16.91 -5.01 -23.52
C ALA A 364 -16.49 -5.94 -24.68
N THR A 365 -15.20 -6.27 -24.79
CA THR A 365 -14.66 -7.04 -25.92
C THR A 365 -14.35 -8.49 -25.58
N LYS A 366 -14.20 -8.83 -24.29
CA LYS A 366 -13.65 -10.10 -23.80
C LYS A 366 -12.20 -10.36 -24.20
N GLU A 367 -11.53 -9.37 -24.77
CA GLU A 367 -10.13 -9.46 -25.21
C GLU A 367 -9.17 -8.79 -24.22
N ARG A 368 -7.94 -9.32 -24.15
CA ARG A 368 -6.87 -8.86 -23.24
C ARG A 368 -5.62 -8.33 -23.96
N SER A 369 -5.52 -8.57 -25.26
CA SER A 369 -4.41 -8.16 -26.14
C SER A 369 -4.53 -6.76 -26.69
#